data_AF-A0A3M1PYH3-F1
#
_entry.id   AF-A0A3M1PYH3-F1
#
_cell.length_a   1.000
_cell.length_b   1.000
_cell.length_c   1.000
_cell.angle_alpha   90.00
_cell.angle_beta   90.00
_cell.angle_gamma   90.00
#
_symmetry.space_group_name_H-M   'P 1'
#
loop_
_entity.id
_entity.type
_entity.pdbx_description
1 polymer ?
#
loop_
_entity_poly.entity_id
_entity_poly.type
_entity_poly.pdbx_seq_one_letter_code
_entity_poly.pdbx_strand_id
1 'polypeptide(L)'
;MSRVGMRDADAPPGGGPFYGADLVAALAAVPPEVRVLVDRYLAENPGGRERLIPLLHRVQQALGHLPYDVQDYVADRLGLAPVEVHGVVSFYHFFTTVPRGR
;
A
#
# COMPACT_ATOMS: atom_id res chain seq x y z
N MET A 1 -3.12 -39.26 -0.02
CA MET A 1 -2.88 -38.56 -1.29
C MET A 1 -3.80 -37.33 -1.31
N SER A 2 -3.29 -36.17 -0.90
CA SER A 2 -4.09 -34.93 -0.89
C SER A 2 -3.45 -33.94 -1.85
N ARG A 3 -4.10 -33.74 -2.99
CA ARG A 3 -3.81 -32.65 -3.92
C ARG A 3 -5.13 -32.15 -4.49
N VAL A 4 -5.69 -31.14 -3.85
CA VAL A 4 -6.65 -30.18 -4.41
C VAL A 4 -6.25 -28.90 -3.68
N GLY A 5 -5.56 -27.95 -4.30
CA GLY A 5 -5.86 -27.39 -5.60
C GLY A 5 -6.23 -25.94 -5.32
N MET A 6 -5.40 -25.02 -5.80
CA MET A 6 -5.83 -23.70 -6.25
C MET A 6 -6.85 -22.99 -5.33
N ARG A 7 -6.38 -22.21 -4.35
CA ARG A 7 -7.20 -21.09 -3.90
C ARG A 7 -7.00 -20.01 -4.95
N ASP A 8 -8.01 -19.88 -5.80
CA ASP A 8 -8.18 -18.81 -6.76
C ASP A 8 -7.74 -17.49 -6.14
N ALA A 9 -6.60 -17.00 -6.61
CA ALA A 9 -6.26 -15.60 -6.54
C ALA A 9 -7.23 -14.88 -7.49
N ASP A 10 -8.46 -14.70 -7.01
CA ASP A 10 -9.45 -13.80 -7.60
C ASP A 10 -8.93 -12.37 -7.42
N ALA A 11 -7.95 -12.03 -8.26
CA ALA A 11 -7.61 -10.65 -8.54
C ALA A 11 -8.84 -10.05 -9.25
N PRO A 12 -9.44 -8.97 -8.72
CA PRO A 12 -10.66 -8.43 -9.30
C PRO A 12 -10.43 -8.02 -10.77
N PRO A 13 -11.47 -8.10 -11.63
CA PRO A 13 -11.41 -7.61 -13.00
C PRO A 13 -11.30 -6.07 -12.99
N GLY A 14 -10.08 -5.58 -12.91
CA GLY A 14 -9.74 -4.16 -12.95
C GLY A 14 -8.29 -3.89 -13.38
N GLY A 15 -7.60 -4.90 -13.92
CA GLY A 15 -6.23 -4.82 -14.40
C GLY A 15 -6.11 -4.06 -15.72
N GLY A 16 -6.04 -2.74 -15.63
CA GLY A 16 -5.58 -1.84 -16.67
C GLY A 16 -4.89 -0.64 -16.01
N PRO A 17 -3.93 0.02 -16.68
CA PRO A 17 -3.17 1.12 -16.10
C PRO A 17 -4.07 2.35 -15.97
N PHE A 18 -4.84 2.43 -14.89
CA PHE A 18 -5.57 3.64 -14.53
C PHE A 18 -4.64 4.62 -13.79
N TYR A 19 -3.60 5.07 -14.49
CA TYR A 19 -3.09 6.44 -14.50
C TYR A 19 -1.94 6.50 -15.51
N GLY A 20 -2.26 6.91 -16.74
CA GLY A 20 -1.23 7.52 -17.59
C GLY A 20 -0.75 8.81 -16.93
N ALA A 21 0.55 9.08 -17.07
CA ALA A 21 1.33 10.16 -16.45
C ALA A 21 1.88 9.85 -15.04
N ASP A 22 3.04 9.19 -15.07
CA ASP A 22 4.13 9.22 -14.09
C ASP A 22 3.95 8.57 -12.70
N LEU A 23 3.83 7.24 -12.68
CA LEU A 23 4.26 6.42 -11.53
C LEU A 23 5.73 6.72 -11.13
N VAL A 24 6.56 7.16 -12.09
CA VAL A 24 7.94 7.62 -11.84
C VAL A 24 7.97 8.91 -11.01
N ALA A 25 7.02 9.83 -11.21
CA ALA A 25 6.92 11.06 -10.42
C ALA A 25 6.33 10.78 -9.02
N ALA A 26 5.34 9.90 -8.91
CA ALA A 26 4.80 9.46 -7.61
C ALA A 26 5.89 8.78 -6.76
N LEU A 27 6.73 7.94 -7.39
CA LEU A 27 7.91 7.39 -6.73
C LEU A 27 8.87 8.49 -6.27
N ALA A 28 9.12 9.54 -7.06
CA ALA A 28 10.01 10.64 -6.68
C ALA A 28 9.55 11.39 -5.42
N ALA A 29 8.24 11.46 -5.17
CA ALA A 29 7.66 12.13 -4.01
C ALA A 29 7.73 11.31 -2.70
N VAL A 30 7.87 9.98 -2.78
CA VAL A 30 7.98 9.13 -1.59
C VAL A 30 9.41 9.21 -1.02
N PRO A 31 9.61 9.56 0.27
CA PRO A 31 10.94 9.59 0.86
C PRO A 31 11.64 8.22 0.78
N PRO A 32 12.94 8.16 0.44
CA PRO A 32 13.64 6.88 0.25
C PRO A 32 13.60 5.98 1.49
N GLU A 33 13.61 6.56 2.69
CA GLU A 33 13.46 5.85 3.96
C GLU A 33 12.12 5.10 4.09
N VAL A 34 11.04 5.68 3.56
CA VAL A 34 9.72 5.04 3.53
C VAL A 34 9.72 3.88 2.55
N ARG A 35 10.35 4.05 1.37
CA ARG A 35 10.46 2.97 0.37
C ARG A 35 11.19 1.77 0.96
N VAL A 36 12.35 2.00 1.60
CA VAL A 36 13.12 0.93 2.26
C VAL A 36 12.32 0.25 3.37
N LEU A 37 11.56 1.01 4.16
CA LEU A 37 10.70 0.46 5.21
C LEU A 37 9.62 -0.47 4.64
N VAL A 38 8.91 -0.02 3.62
CA VAL A 38 7.85 -0.80 2.95
C VAL A 38 8.42 -2.09 2.37
N ASP A 39 9.51 -1.97 1.62
CA ASP A 39 10.14 -3.09 0.93
C ASP A 39 10.64 -4.15 1.91
N ARG A 40 11.29 -3.72 2.99
CA ARG A 40 11.75 -4.60 4.06
C ARG A 40 10.57 -5.29 4.74
N TYR A 41 9.53 -4.54 5.09
CA TYR A 41 8.36 -5.10 5.75
C TYR A 41 7.70 -6.20 4.91
N LEU A 42 7.53 -5.96 3.61
CA LEU A 42 6.91 -6.92 2.69
C LEU A 42 7.79 -8.17 2.46
N ALA A 43 9.11 -8.02 2.48
CA ALA A 43 10.03 -9.15 2.39
C ALA A 43 10.01 -10.02 3.65
N GLU A 44 9.89 -9.41 4.84
CA GLU A 44 9.85 -10.12 6.13
C GLU A 44 8.48 -10.74 6.44
N ASN A 45 7.40 -10.23 5.83
CA ASN A 45 6.04 -10.65 6.10
C ASN A 45 5.41 -11.14 4.78
N PRO A 46 5.54 -12.43 4.42
CA PRO A 46 4.85 -12.98 3.25
C PRO A 46 3.33 -13.02 3.51
N GLY A 47 2.52 -12.80 2.47
CA GLY A 47 1.06 -12.76 2.59
C GLY A 47 0.39 -11.88 1.53
N GLY A 48 -0.87 -11.54 1.73
CA GLY A 48 -1.69 -10.71 0.86
C GLY A 48 -2.12 -9.39 1.50
N ARG A 49 -3.43 -9.09 1.38
CA ARG A 49 -4.08 -7.84 1.81
C ARG A 49 -4.05 -7.61 3.32
N GLU A 50 -3.95 -8.66 4.12
CA GLU A 50 -3.86 -8.61 5.57
C GLU A 50 -2.66 -7.80 6.08
N ARG A 51 -1.64 -7.63 5.24
CA ARG A 51 -0.43 -6.85 5.52
C ARG A 51 -0.63 -5.33 5.39
N LEU A 52 -1.70 -4.89 4.74
CA LEU A 52 -1.93 -3.48 4.43
C LEU A 52 -2.04 -2.62 5.69
N ILE A 53 -2.91 -2.99 6.64
CA ILE A 53 -3.16 -2.19 7.83
C ILE A 53 -1.90 -2.05 8.70
N PRO A 54 -1.18 -3.15 9.06
CA PRO A 54 0.04 -3.02 9.85
C PRO A 54 1.16 -2.27 9.13
N LEU A 55 1.26 -2.41 7.79
CA LEU A 55 2.22 -1.65 6.99
C LEU A 55 1.94 -0.15 7.03
N LEU A 56 0.70 0.25 6.75
CA LEU A 56 0.29 1.66 6.78
C LEU A 56 0.53 2.28 8.18
N HIS A 57 0.32 1.52 9.25
CA HIS A 57 0.65 1.98 10.60
C HIS A 57 2.15 2.28 10.77
N ARG A 58 3.03 1.38 10.31
CA ARG A 58 4.48 1.61 10.40
C ARG A 58 4.93 2.80 9.55
N VAL A 59 4.38 2.93 8.35
CA VAL A 59 4.67 4.06 7.47
C VAL A 59 4.21 5.37 8.12
N GLN A 60 3.01 5.41 8.68
CA GLN A 60 2.52 6.59 9.40
C GLN A 60 3.35 6.91 10.65
N GLN A 61 3.85 5.91 11.37
CA GLN A 61 4.75 6.15 12.51
C GLN A 61 6.08 6.79 12.07
N ALA A 62 6.58 6.41 10.89
CA ALA A 62 7.81 6.98 10.34
C ALA A 62 7.61 8.40 9.78
N LEU A 63 6.49 8.64 9.08
CA LEU A 63 6.23 9.89 8.34
C LEU A 63 5.31 10.88 9.09
N GLY A 64 4.62 10.43 10.13
CA GLY A 64 3.61 11.17 10.88
C GLY A 64 2.23 11.26 10.20
N HIS A 65 2.15 10.96 8.90
CA HIS A 65 0.93 10.97 8.09
C HIS A 65 1.10 10.07 6.85
N LEU A 66 0.04 9.88 6.06
CA LEU A 66 -0.01 9.04 4.87
C LEU A 66 -0.46 9.87 3.66
N PRO A 67 0.44 10.63 3.00
CA PRO A 67 0.09 11.35 1.78
C PRO A 67 -0.27 10.37 0.65
N TYR A 68 -1.02 10.84 -0.35
CA TYR A 68 -1.51 9.99 -1.44
C TYR A 68 -0.39 9.28 -2.21
N ASP A 69 0.74 9.96 -2.48
CA ASP A 69 1.89 9.34 -3.17
C ASP A 69 2.43 8.10 -2.42
N VAL A 70 2.38 8.13 -1.08
CA VAL A 70 2.79 7.01 -0.23
C VAL A 70 1.75 5.89 -0.27
N GLN A 71 0.46 6.24 -0.32
CA GLN A 71 -0.62 5.26 -0.44
C GLN A 71 -0.56 4.53 -1.79
N ASP A 72 -0.32 5.26 -2.88
CA ASP A 72 -0.14 4.72 -4.23
C ASP A 72 1.06 3.78 -4.30
N TYR A 73 2.19 4.17 -3.69
CA TYR A 73 3.36 3.31 -3.59
C TYR A 73 3.06 2.01 -2.85
N VAL A 74 2.35 2.08 -1.72
CA VAL A 74 1.95 0.87 -0.96
C VAL A 74 1.00 0.00 -1.78
N ALA A 75 0.09 0.59 -2.54
CA ALA A 75 -0.84 -0.12 -3.41
C ALA A 75 -0.07 -0.92 -4.49
N ASP A 76 0.86 -0.27 -5.18
CA ASP A 76 1.72 -0.90 -6.19
C ASP A 76 2.51 -2.08 -5.61
N ARG A 77 3.18 -1.87 -4.47
CA ARG A 77 4.00 -2.92 -3.82
C ARG A 77 3.19 -4.11 -3.30
N LEU A 78 1.91 -3.93 -3.03
CA LEU A 78 1.00 -5.00 -2.62
C LEU A 78 0.20 -5.58 -3.80
N GLY A 79 0.30 -5.03 -5.00
CA GLY A 79 -0.52 -5.41 -6.15
C GLY A 79 -2.01 -5.11 -5.96
N LEU A 80 -2.33 -4.03 -5.24
CA LEU A 80 -3.69 -3.57 -4.97
C LEU A 80 -4.03 -2.35 -5.80
N ALA A 81 -5.32 -2.10 -6.01
CA ALA A 81 -5.74 -0.85 -6.62
C ALA A 81 -5.55 0.32 -5.63
N PRO A 82 -5.08 1.50 -6.06
CA PRO A 82 -4.97 2.69 -5.21
C PRO A 82 -6.24 3.01 -4.42
N VAL A 83 -7.41 2.87 -5.08
CA VAL A 83 -8.72 3.09 -4.45
C VAL A 83 -8.97 2.18 -3.26
N GLU A 84 -8.43 0.96 -3.25
CA GLU A 84 -8.56 0.05 -2.11
C GLU A 84 -7.77 0.59 -0.91
N VAL A 85 -6.55 1.08 -1.14
CA VAL A 85 -5.71 1.68 -0.09
C VAL A 85 -6.30 3.01 0.40
N HIS A 86 -6.73 3.87 -0.51
CA HIS A 86 -7.38 5.15 -0.19
C HIS A 86 -8.66 4.95 0.61
N GLY A 87 -9.46 3.96 0.25
CA GLY A 87 -10.68 3.58 0.96
C GLY A 87 -10.37 3.12 2.38
N VAL A 88 -9.34 2.29 2.55
CA VAL A 88 -8.86 1.84 3.86
C VAL A 88 -8.40 3.02 4.72
N VAL A 89 -7.54 3.90 4.19
CA VAL A 89 -7.04 5.07 4.92
C VAL A 89 -8.19 6.01 5.32
N SER A 90 -9.19 6.18 4.46
CA SER A 90 -10.34 7.05 4.74
C SER A 90 -11.33 6.44 5.73
N PHE A 91 -11.48 5.11 5.73
CA PHE A 91 -12.41 4.39 6.59
C PHE A 91 -11.90 4.32 8.04
N TYR A 92 -10.60 4.16 8.23
CA TYR A 92 -9.99 4.00 9.54
C TYR A 92 -9.51 5.34 10.12
N HIS A 93 -10.21 5.83 11.15
CA HIS A 93 -9.94 7.12 11.80
C HIS A 93 -8.52 7.31 12.36
N PHE A 94 -7.78 6.22 12.59
CA PHE A 94 -6.41 6.29 13.09
C PHE A 94 -5.40 6.68 12.02
N PHE A 95 -5.76 6.60 10.74
CA PHE A 95 -4.93 7.08 9.66
C PHE A 95 -5.23 8.55 9.34
N THR A 96 -4.19 9.27 8.94
CA THR A 96 -4.25 10.70 8.67
C THR A 96 -3.48 11.01 7.40
N THR A 97 -4.12 11.67 6.44
CA THR A 97 -3.51 12.04 5.17
C THR A 97 -2.75 13.37 5.22
N VAL A 98 -3.04 14.19 6.23
CA VAL A 98 -2.39 15.47 6.49
C VAL A 98 -1.53 15.37 7.75
N PRO A 99 -0.40 16.10 7.83
CA PRO A 99 0.39 16.16 9.05
C PRO A 99 -0.50 16.66 10.20
N ARG A 100 -0.67 15.83 11.22
CA ARG A 100 -1.24 16.29 12.48
C ARG A 100 -0.17 17.17 13.13
N GLY A 101 -0.43 18.48 13.17
CA GLY A 101 0.43 19.43 13.88
C GLY A 101 0.73 18.92 15.29
N ARG A 102 1.99 19.02 15.70
CA ARG A 102 2.42 18.66 17.04
C ARG A 102 2.10 19.78 18.03
#